data_AF-A0AAD1I034-F1
#
_entry.id   AF-A0AAD1I034-F1
#
_cell.length_a   1.000
_cell.length_b   1.000
_cell.length_c   1.000
_cell.angle_alpha   90.00
_cell.angle_beta   90.00
_cell.angle_gamma   90.00
#
_symmetry.space_group_name_H-M   'P 1'
#
loop_
_entity.id
_entity.type
_entity.pdbx_description
1 polymer ?
#
loop_
_entity_poly.entity_id
_entity_poly.type
_entity_poly.pdbx_seq_one_letter_code
_entity_poly.pdbx_strand_id
1 'polypeptide(L)'
;MADAWAFRLDTIDVASEFNWRPEHTSRIDEFTKDGTRITVHYSLDDEITSVVRQRPNRDEEFFSQDSPGNNDRLRAWLTGRPSVAAAASPMELFEGLTIKFDGTNPWPPQHFLDAVEDPADHAFLRRILELMHATSQLPTMGDYCHLCFGQYPGGALFVYPSMRRYPPYKFKIARSGQLLISGCWKSNFKVTGHPGFAELASLLDLDHTGSAPWNPVSGLDADELWDVGERASRAINA
;
A
#
# COMPACT_ATOMS: atom_id res chain seq x y z
N MET A 1 24.64 6.43 -11.03
CA MET A 1 25.01 7.28 -12.19
C MET A 1 24.43 6.76 -13.51
N ALA A 2 24.53 5.47 -13.86
CA ALA A 2 23.93 4.96 -15.10
C ALA A 2 22.38 5.02 -15.11
N ASP A 3 21.76 4.83 -13.94
CA ASP A 3 20.30 4.67 -13.84
C ASP A 3 19.51 5.97 -14.06
N ALA A 4 20.02 7.12 -13.61
CA ALA A 4 19.34 8.41 -13.73
C ALA A 4 19.30 8.91 -15.17
N TRP A 5 20.41 8.78 -15.90
CA TRP A 5 20.48 9.09 -17.33
C TRP A 5 19.57 8.16 -18.15
N ALA A 6 19.57 6.86 -17.86
CA ALA A 6 18.68 5.89 -18.50
C ALA A 6 17.21 6.23 -18.25
N PHE A 7 16.85 6.62 -17.02
CA PHE A 7 15.50 7.05 -16.67
C PHE A 7 15.07 8.29 -17.46
N ARG A 8 15.96 9.28 -17.62
CA ARG A 8 15.66 10.52 -18.37
C ARG A 8 15.35 10.24 -19.84
N LEU A 9 16.16 9.40 -20.50
CA LEU A 9 15.92 9.00 -21.89
C LEU A 9 14.61 8.20 -22.02
N ASP A 10 14.38 7.23 -21.14
CA ASP A 10 13.15 6.43 -21.13
C ASP A 10 11.89 7.31 -20.90
N THR A 11 12.03 8.39 -20.13
CA THR A 11 10.94 9.36 -19.91
C THR A 11 10.57 10.11 -21.17
N ILE A 12 11.56 10.47 -22.01
CA ILE A 12 11.33 11.14 -23.30
C ILE A 12 10.61 10.21 -24.28
N ASP A 13 10.99 8.94 -24.31
CA ASP A 13 10.35 7.92 -25.15
C ASP A 13 8.89 7.71 -24.74
N VAL A 14 8.63 7.54 -23.44
CA VAL A 14 7.27 7.42 -22.91
C VAL A 14 6.44 8.68 -23.16
N ALA A 15 7.01 9.88 -23.00
CA ALA A 15 6.30 11.11 -23.30
C ALA A 15 5.81 11.13 -24.76
N SER A 16 6.68 10.74 -25.69
CA SER A 16 6.39 10.69 -27.11
C SER A 16 5.30 9.65 -27.44
N GLU A 17 5.34 8.47 -26.82
CA GLU A 17 4.32 7.42 -26.97
C GLU A 17 2.91 7.92 -26.58
N PHE A 18 2.82 8.77 -25.56
CA PHE A 18 1.55 9.32 -25.07
C PHE A 18 1.19 10.70 -25.68
N ASN A 19 1.79 11.04 -26.82
CA ASN A 19 1.54 12.27 -27.59
C ASN A 19 1.92 13.57 -26.84
N TRP A 20 2.88 13.51 -25.92
CA TRP A 20 3.53 14.72 -25.42
C TRP A 20 4.61 15.17 -26.39
N ARG A 21 4.82 16.48 -26.47
CA ARG A 21 5.93 17.07 -27.22
C ARG A 21 7.05 17.41 -26.23
N PRO A 22 8.13 16.62 -26.18
CA PRO A 22 9.28 16.93 -25.35
C PRO A 22 10.14 18.02 -26.00
N GLU A 23 10.52 19.02 -25.23
CA GLU A 23 11.61 19.95 -25.51
C GLU A 23 12.67 19.75 -24.44
N HIS A 24 13.91 19.54 -24.88
CA HIS A 24 15.01 19.18 -23.99
C HIS A 24 16.12 20.22 -24.04
N THR A 25 16.53 20.67 -22.86
CA THR A 25 17.76 21.42 -22.65
C THR A 25 18.65 20.64 -21.68
N SER A 26 19.90 21.08 -21.47
CA SER A 26 20.89 20.31 -20.69
C SER A 26 20.40 19.88 -19.30
N ARG A 27 19.54 20.66 -18.62
CA ARG A 27 19.05 20.39 -17.26
C ARG A 27 17.53 20.55 -17.08
N ILE A 28 16.80 20.80 -18.15
CA ILE A 28 15.36 21.02 -18.09
C ILE A 28 14.71 20.28 -19.25
N ASP A 29 13.71 19.46 -18.91
CA ASP A 29 12.81 18.87 -19.88
C ASP A 29 11.45 19.54 -19.75
N GLU A 30 10.87 19.95 -20.86
CA GLU A 30 9.52 20.48 -20.95
C GLU A 30 8.65 19.55 -21.81
N PHE A 31 7.49 19.16 -21.32
CA PHE A 31 6.55 18.32 -22.03
C PHE A 31 5.24 19.09 -22.22
N THR A 32 4.78 19.24 -23.46
CA THR A 32 3.52 19.95 -23.77
C THR A 32 2.50 19.06 -24.46
N LYS A 33 1.23 19.17 -24.03
CA LYS A 33 0.08 18.44 -24.59
C LYS A 33 -1.23 19.14 -24.25
N ASP A 34 -2.07 19.42 -25.25
CA ASP A 34 -3.44 19.96 -25.08
C ASP A 34 -3.52 21.19 -24.14
N GLY A 35 -2.54 22.10 -24.25
CA GLY A 35 -2.43 23.30 -23.40
C GLY A 35 -1.91 23.03 -21.98
N THR A 36 -1.63 21.78 -21.62
CA THR A 36 -0.92 21.39 -20.41
C THR A 36 0.58 21.40 -20.68
N ARG A 37 1.34 21.92 -19.73
CA ARG A 37 2.80 21.95 -19.72
C ARG A 37 3.32 21.27 -18.46
N ILE A 38 4.32 20.41 -18.60
CA ILE A 38 5.07 19.82 -17.49
C ILE A 38 6.54 20.24 -17.65
N THR A 39 7.14 20.84 -16.62
CA THR A 39 8.54 21.22 -16.59
C THR A 39 9.26 20.42 -15.53
N VAL A 40 10.38 19.79 -15.89
CA VAL A 40 11.19 18.94 -15.02
C VAL A 40 12.59 19.50 -14.96
N HIS A 41 13.07 19.77 -13.74
CA HIS A 41 14.44 20.22 -13.51
C HIS A 41 15.27 19.07 -12.96
N TYR A 42 16.52 19.00 -13.40
CA TYR A 42 17.45 17.95 -12.99
C TYR A 42 18.70 18.51 -12.28
N SER A 43 19.24 17.72 -11.36
CA SER A 43 20.53 17.94 -10.70
C SER A 43 21.69 17.69 -11.66
N LEU A 44 22.93 17.85 -11.18
CA LEU A 44 24.12 17.52 -11.98
C LEU A 44 24.21 16.03 -12.35
N ASP A 45 23.62 15.17 -11.51
CA ASP A 45 23.64 13.72 -11.61
C ASP A 45 22.36 13.15 -12.26
N ASP A 46 21.60 14.00 -12.96
CA ASP A 46 20.33 13.69 -13.64
C ASP A 46 19.20 13.21 -12.71
N GLU A 47 19.26 13.56 -11.42
CA GLU A 47 18.14 13.36 -10.49
C GLU A 47 17.12 14.49 -10.61
N ILE A 48 15.82 14.19 -10.52
CA ILE A 48 14.76 15.23 -10.56
C ILE A 48 14.84 16.10 -9.30
N THR A 49 15.11 17.39 -9.49
CA THR A 49 15.11 18.41 -8.41
C THR A 49 13.79 19.15 -8.31
N SER A 50 12.99 19.19 -9.38
CA SER A 50 11.60 19.62 -9.29
C SER A 50 10.78 19.17 -10.49
N VAL A 51 9.47 19.04 -10.29
CA VAL A 51 8.51 18.78 -11.36
C VAL A 51 7.31 19.71 -11.18
N VAL A 52 6.96 20.41 -12.26
CA VAL A 52 5.90 21.42 -12.28
C VAL A 52 4.90 21.06 -13.36
N ARG A 53 3.61 21.06 -13.05
CA ARG A 53 2.53 20.90 -14.04
C ARG A 53 1.62 22.10 -14.04
N GLN A 54 1.48 22.71 -15.21
CA GLN A 54 0.55 23.79 -15.49
C GLN A 54 -0.52 23.28 -16.44
N ARG A 55 -1.78 23.40 -16.03
CA ARG A 55 -2.95 23.04 -16.85
C ARG A 55 -3.70 24.30 -17.25
N PRO A 56 -4.45 24.29 -18.38
CA PRO A 56 -5.33 25.39 -18.72
C PRO A 56 -6.34 25.61 -17.59
N ASN A 57 -6.42 26.84 -17.06
CA ASN A 57 -7.42 27.25 -16.06
C ASN A 57 -7.37 26.49 -14.72
N ARG A 58 -6.20 25.98 -14.31
CA ARG A 58 -5.99 25.46 -12.95
C ARG A 58 -4.72 26.03 -12.34
N ASP A 59 -4.67 25.99 -11.01
CA ASP A 59 -3.47 26.32 -10.26
C ASP A 59 -2.31 25.38 -10.65
N GLU A 60 -1.11 25.93 -10.55
CA GLU A 60 0.12 25.20 -10.80
C GLU A 60 0.33 24.11 -9.74
N GLU A 61 0.68 22.91 -10.19
CA GLU A 61 1.09 21.80 -9.32
C GLU A 61 2.61 21.72 -9.29
N PHE A 62 3.23 22.10 -8.17
CA PHE A 62 4.68 22.16 -7.99
C PHE A 62 5.16 21.14 -6.94
N PHE A 63 6.23 20.41 -7.26
CA PHE A 63 6.92 19.51 -6.33
C PHE A 63 8.43 19.75 -6.37
N SER A 64 9.01 19.93 -5.18
CA SER A 64 10.44 20.18 -4.99
C SER A 64 11.25 18.89 -4.87
N GLN A 65 12.57 19.01 -4.74
CA GLN A 65 13.49 17.88 -4.57
C GLN A 65 13.17 17.06 -3.31
N ASP A 66 12.72 17.72 -2.24
CA ASP A 66 12.33 17.08 -0.99
C ASP A 66 10.97 16.37 -1.07
N SER A 67 10.24 16.55 -2.18
CA SER A 67 8.96 15.88 -2.40
C SER A 67 9.20 14.42 -2.83
N PRO A 68 8.68 13.42 -2.10
CA PRO A 68 8.85 12.03 -2.48
C PRO A 68 8.09 11.69 -3.78
N GLY A 69 8.65 10.77 -4.57
CA GLY A 69 7.99 10.18 -5.73
C GLY A 69 7.92 11.05 -6.98
N ASN A 70 8.86 11.99 -7.18
CA ASN A 70 8.88 12.85 -8.36
C ASN A 70 8.91 12.06 -9.69
N ASN A 71 9.65 10.95 -9.75
CA ASN A 71 9.69 10.06 -10.91
C ASN A 71 8.31 9.47 -11.22
N ASP A 72 7.63 8.92 -10.20
CA ASP A 72 6.31 8.30 -10.37
C ASP A 72 5.24 9.32 -10.73
N ARG A 73 5.29 10.52 -10.15
CA ARG A 73 4.39 11.65 -10.49
C ARG A 73 4.56 12.06 -11.94
N LEU A 74 5.80 12.22 -12.39
CA LEU A 74 6.09 12.54 -13.79
C LEU A 74 5.53 11.45 -14.72
N ARG A 75 5.75 10.17 -14.40
CA ARG A 75 5.21 9.04 -15.18
C ARG A 75 3.69 9.02 -15.23
N ALA A 76 3.04 9.27 -14.09
CA ALA A 76 1.59 9.36 -14.01
C ALA A 76 1.04 10.50 -14.88
N TRP A 77 1.69 11.66 -14.85
CA TRP A 77 1.27 12.81 -15.64
C TRP A 77 1.44 12.58 -17.13
N LEU A 78 2.54 11.97 -17.55
CA LEU A 78 2.80 11.67 -18.95
C LEU A 78 1.87 10.57 -19.50
N THR A 79 1.62 9.52 -18.73
CA THR A 79 0.86 8.35 -19.20
C THR A 79 -0.65 8.46 -18.96
N GLY A 80 -1.09 9.41 -18.12
CA GLY A 80 -2.47 9.49 -17.64
C GLY A 80 -2.88 8.33 -16.73
N ARG A 81 -1.93 7.45 -16.36
CA ARG A 81 -2.15 6.41 -15.36
C ARG A 81 -2.13 7.06 -13.97
N PRO A 82 -2.99 6.60 -13.04
CA PRO A 82 -2.97 7.11 -11.68
C PRO A 82 -1.55 6.97 -11.10
N SER A 83 -1.06 8.06 -10.52
CA SER A 83 0.20 8.04 -9.79
C SER A 83 0.06 7.10 -8.61
N VAL A 84 0.98 6.15 -8.47
CA VAL A 84 1.13 5.40 -7.21
C VAL A 84 1.47 6.37 -6.06
N ALA A 85 1.95 7.58 -6.37
CA ALA A 85 2.30 8.64 -5.43
C ALA A 85 1.17 9.64 -5.08
N ALA A 86 -0.10 9.30 -5.35
CA ALA A 86 -1.26 9.97 -4.74
C ALA A 86 -2.08 9.04 -3.83
N ALA A 87 -1.50 7.91 -3.44
CA ALA A 87 -1.88 7.26 -2.20
C ALA A 87 -1.10 7.94 -1.07
N ALA A 88 -1.72 8.04 0.10
CA ALA A 88 -1.16 8.63 1.30
C ALA A 88 0.35 8.32 1.43
N SER A 89 1.16 9.29 1.85
CA SER A 89 2.58 8.99 2.14
C SER A 89 2.62 7.73 3.01
N PRO A 90 3.52 6.76 2.79
CA PRO A 90 3.46 5.49 3.51
C PRO A 90 3.43 5.63 5.06
N MET A 91 3.91 6.76 5.59
CA MET A 91 3.71 7.19 6.98
C MET A 91 2.26 7.56 7.37
N GLU A 92 1.50 8.21 6.50
CA GLU A 92 0.10 8.61 6.72
C GLU A 92 -0.82 7.39 6.89
N LEU A 93 -0.53 6.26 6.24
CA LEU A 93 -1.29 5.01 6.40
C LEU A 93 -1.27 4.49 7.85
N PHE A 94 -0.19 4.77 8.58
CA PHE A 94 -0.01 4.35 9.97
C PHE A 94 -0.29 5.47 10.97
N GLU A 95 -0.49 6.71 10.49
CA GLU A 95 -0.77 7.85 11.35
C GLU A 95 -2.12 7.67 12.07
N GLY A 96 -2.14 7.99 13.36
CA GLY A 96 -3.33 7.80 14.21
C GLY A 96 -3.65 6.35 14.57
N LEU A 97 -2.95 5.35 13.99
CA LEU A 97 -3.16 3.95 14.35
C LEU A 97 -2.44 3.60 15.65
N THR A 98 -3.18 3.01 16.60
CA THR A 98 -2.58 2.25 17.70
C THR A 98 -1.93 0.98 17.16
N ILE A 99 -0.59 0.92 17.14
CA ILE A 99 0.17 -0.23 16.65
C ILE A 99 0.86 -0.93 17.81
N LYS A 100 0.74 -2.26 17.86
CA LYS A 100 1.46 -3.11 18.80
C LYS A 100 2.60 -3.84 18.09
N PHE A 101 3.67 -4.08 18.82
CA PHE A 101 4.82 -4.83 18.34
C PHE A 101 5.07 -6.03 19.26
N ASP A 102 5.06 -7.24 18.69
CA ASP A 102 5.26 -8.49 19.41
C ASP A 102 6.59 -9.12 19.00
N GLY A 103 7.46 -9.39 19.98
CA GLY A 103 8.79 -9.97 19.78
C GLY A 103 9.92 -9.03 20.22
N THR A 104 11.16 -9.52 20.16
CA THR A 104 12.37 -8.74 20.51
C THR A 104 12.90 -7.92 19.35
N ASN A 105 12.55 -8.30 18.12
CA ASN A 105 12.87 -7.56 16.89
C ASN A 105 11.65 -7.61 15.96
N PRO A 106 10.59 -6.84 16.23
CA PRO A 106 9.38 -6.83 15.44
C PRO A 106 9.58 -6.16 14.08
N TRP A 107 8.72 -6.45 13.11
CA TRP A 107 8.69 -5.74 11.83
C TRP A 107 8.46 -4.23 12.03
N PRO A 108 9.31 -3.36 11.47
CA PRO A 108 8.95 -1.98 11.24
C PRO A 108 7.78 -1.90 10.23
N PRO A 109 6.74 -1.07 10.44
CA PRO A 109 5.56 -1.06 9.57
C PRO A 109 5.90 -0.82 8.10
N GLN A 110 6.78 0.14 7.82
CA GLN A 110 7.22 0.45 6.46
C GLN A 110 7.99 -0.71 5.84
N HIS A 111 8.90 -1.33 6.58
CA HIS A 111 9.67 -2.47 6.08
C HIS A 111 8.79 -3.67 5.74
N PHE A 112 7.67 -3.88 6.45
CA PHE A 112 6.72 -4.93 6.10
C PHE A 112 6.04 -4.64 4.75
N LEU A 113 5.66 -3.38 4.51
CA LEU A 113 5.07 -2.98 3.23
C LEU A 113 6.09 -3.11 2.08
N ASP A 114 7.30 -2.61 2.27
CA ASP A 114 8.37 -2.62 1.26
C ASP A 114 8.87 -4.03 0.93
N ALA A 115 8.70 -4.99 1.84
CA ALA A 115 9.09 -6.38 1.62
C ALA A 115 8.08 -7.16 0.75
N VAL A 116 6.93 -6.58 0.40
CA VAL A 116 6.01 -7.15 -0.58
C VAL A 116 6.49 -6.79 -1.98
N GLU A 117 7.06 -7.76 -2.68
CA GLU A 117 7.72 -7.55 -3.98
C GLU A 117 6.72 -7.54 -5.15
N ASP A 118 5.62 -8.28 -5.05
CA ASP A 118 4.59 -8.32 -6.10
C ASP A 118 3.74 -7.03 -6.08
N PRO A 119 3.63 -6.29 -7.20
CA PRO A 119 2.89 -5.02 -7.22
C PRO A 119 1.39 -5.16 -6.93
N ALA A 120 0.76 -6.28 -7.31
CA ALA A 120 -0.65 -6.51 -7.05
C ALA A 120 -0.88 -6.84 -5.58
N ASP A 121 -0.02 -7.67 -4.98
CA ASP A 121 -0.04 -7.96 -3.54
C ASP A 121 0.23 -6.69 -2.71
N HIS A 122 1.15 -5.84 -3.18
CA HIS A 122 1.46 -4.58 -2.51
C HIS A 122 0.27 -3.60 -2.58
N ALA A 123 -0.39 -3.49 -3.74
CA ALA A 123 -1.62 -2.71 -3.88
C ALA A 123 -2.76 -3.26 -3.00
N PHE A 124 -2.91 -4.59 -2.92
CA PHE A 124 -3.86 -5.26 -2.05
C PHE A 124 -3.63 -4.91 -0.58
N LEU A 125 -2.39 -5.06 -0.09
CA LEU A 125 -2.05 -4.72 1.30
C LEU A 125 -2.29 -3.24 1.60
N ARG A 126 -1.88 -2.36 0.68
CA ARG A 126 -2.11 -0.92 0.80
C ARG A 126 -3.60 -0.61 0.95
N ARG A 127 -4.46 -1.23 0.13
CA ARG A 127 -5.92 -1.04 0.21
C ARG A 127 -6.48 -1.45 1.57
N ILE A 128 -6.01 -2.57 2.13
CA ILE A 128 -6.41 -3.00 3.49
C ILE A 128 -5.98 -1.97 4.55
N LEU A 129 -4.77 -1.40 4.43
CA LEU A 129 -4.28 -0.39 5.37
C LEU A 129 -5.05 0.92 5.26
N GLU A 130 -5.44 1.33 4.05
CA GLU A 130 -6.33 2.49 3.83
C GLU A 130 -7.70 2.29 4.50
N LEU A 131 -8.29 1.11 4.37
CA LEU A 131 -9.57 0.77 5.00
C LEU A 131 -9.46 0.76 6.53
N MET A 132 -8.33 0.28 7.07
CA MET A 132 -8.02 0.37 8.49
C MET A 132 -7.91 1.81 8.96
N HIS A 133 -7.16 2.65 8.25
CA HIS A 133 -7.00 4.07 8.57
C HIS A 133 -8.33 4.83 8.48
N ALA A 134 -9.15 4.57 7.47
CA ALA A 134 -10.48 5.17 7.37
C ALA A 134 -11.37 4.77 8.57
N THR A 135 -11.29 3.51 8.99
CA THR A 135 -12.08 2.98 10.12
C THR A 135 -11.57 3.48 11.47
N SER A 136 -10.27 3.80 11.61
CA SER A 136 -9.72 4.34 12.87
C SER A 136 -10.23 5.74 13.21
N GLN A 137 -10.81 6.45 12.24
CA GLN A 137 -11.45 7.76 12.45
C GLN A 137 -12.87 7.63 13.04
N LEU A 138 -13.41 6.42 13.11
CA LEU A 138 -14.71 6.12 13.71
C LEU A 138 -14.56 5.85 15.21
N PRO A 139 -15.65 5.97 16.01
CA PRO A 139 -15.62 5.58 17.41
C PRO A 139 -15.11 4.15 17.61
N THR A 140 -14.18 3.98 18.54
CA THR A 140 -13.59 2.68 18.83
C THR A 140 -14.62 1.75 19.46
N MET A 141 -14.57 0.46 19.10
CA MET A 141 -15.45 -0.59 19.62
C MET A 141 -14.72 -1.54 20.59
N GLY A 142 -13.44 -1.27 20.84
CA GLY A 142 -12.57 -1.97 21.77
C GLY A 142 -11.39 -1.10 22.17
N ASP A 143 -10.55 -1.62 23.05
CA ASP A 143 -9.42 -0.92 23.68
C ASP A 143 -8.05 -1.54 23.29
N TYR A 144 -8.01 -2.38 22.26
CA TYR A 144 -6.80 -3.10 21.87
C TYR A 144 -5.90 -2.26 20.96
N CYS A 145 -5.42 -2.81 19.85
CA CYS A 145 -4.67 -2.10 18.81
C CYS A 145 -5.37 -2.25 17.46
N HIS A 146 -4.98 -1.46 16.45
CA HIS A 146 -5.43 -1.61 15.07
C HIS A 146 -4.62 -2.68 14.36
N LEU A 147 -3.30 -2.67 14.57
CA LEU A 147 -2.35 -3.57 13.94
C LEU A 147 -1.40 -4.14 14.98
N CYS A 148 -0.98 -5.39 14.80
CA CYS A 148 0.11 -5.98 15.59
C CYS A 148 1.14 -6.59 14.67
N PHE A 149 2.38 -6.10 14.73
CA PHE A 149 3.51 -6.60 13.95
C PHE A 149 4.30 -7.63 14.76
N GLY A 150 4.44 -8.84 14.23
CA GLY A 150 5.28 -9.88 14.81
C GLY A 150 6.77 -9.74 14.50
N GLN A 151 7.55 -10.72 14.95
CA GLN A 151 9.01 -10.79 14.81
C GLN A 151 9.51 -10.73 13.36
N TYR A 152 10.41 -9.81 13.01
CA TYR A 152 11.14 -9.80 11.75
C TYR A 152 12.14 -10.98 11.65
N PRO A 153 12.29 -11.62 10.46
CA PRO A 153 11.53 -11.43 9.22
C PRO A 153 10.34 -12.40 9.06
N GLY A 154 10.11 -13.33 9.99
CA GLY A 154 9.13 -14.43 9.80
C GLY A 154 7.72 -14.16 10.36
N GLY A 155 7.56 -13.07 11.09
CA GLY A 155 6.37 -12.72 11.85
C GLY A 155 5.26 -12.17 10.97
N ALA A 156 4.04 -12.29 11.48
CA ALA A 156 2.83 -11.86 10.79
C ALA A 156 2.40 -10.47 11.22
N LEU A 157 1.67 -9.79 10.33
CA LEU A 157 0.86 -8.62 10.62
C LEU A 157 -0.57 -9.08 10.96
N PHE A 158 -1.01 -8.84 12.18
CA PHE A 158 -2.39 -9.12 12.60
C PHE A 158 -3.25 -7.86 12.46
N VAL A 159 -4.46 -8.03 11.94
CA VAL A 159 -5.41 -6.94 11.67
C VAL A 159 -6.54 -7.01 12.70
N TYR A 160 -6.82 -5.91 13.39
CA TYR A 160 -7.82 -5.83 14.45
C TYR A 160 -8.86 -4.74 14.12
N PRO A 161 -9.91 -5.07 13.32
CA PRO A 161 -10.94 -4.11 12.96
C PRO A 161 -11.61 -3.48 14.20
N SER A 162 -11.69 -2.15 14.21
CA SER A 162 -12.27 -1.33 15.30
C SER A 162 -11.66 -1.59 16.68
N MET A 163 -10.38 -1.98 16.75
CA MET A 163 -9.62 -2.26 17.99
C MET A 163 -10.23 -3.37 18.87
N ARG A 164 -11.00 -4.28 18.28
CA ARG A 164 -11.54 -5.45 19.00
C ARG A 164 -10.42 -6.39 19.42
N ARG A 165 -10.68 -7.24 20.43
CA ARG A 165 -9.63 -8.01 21.12
C ARG A 165 -9.03 -9.15 20.30
N TYR A 166 -9.83 -9.81 19.47
CA TYR A 166 -9.40 -10.96 18.68
C TYR A 166 -9.40 -10.62 17.20
N PRO A 167 -8.30 -10.90 16.46
CA PRO A 167 -8.20 -10.58 15.05
C PRO A 167 -8.85 -11.68 14.20
N PRO A 168 -9.54 -11.33 13.09
CA PRO A 168 -10.10 -12.31 12.16
C PRO A 168 -9.03 -13.03 11.33
N TYR A 169 -8.03 -12.30 10.83
CA TYR A 169 -6.96 -12.80 9.96
C TYR A 169 -5.63 -12.09 10.21
N LYS A 170 -4.59 -12.59 9.53
CA LYS A 170 -3.22 -12.06 9.58
C LYS A 170 -2.52 -12.26 8.24
N PHE A 171 -1.54 -11.42 7.96
CA PHE A 171 -0.69 -11.49 6.77
C PHE A 171 0.74 -11.88 7.13
N LYS A 172 1.46 -12.50 6.20
CA LYS A 172 2.91 -12.65 6.26
C LYS A 172 3.50 -12.53 4.87
N ILE A 173 4.80 -12.35 4.82
CA ILE A 173 5.56 -12.28 3.57
C ILE A 173 6.29 -13.61 3.38
N ALA A 174 6.10 -14.24 2.23
CA ALA A 174 6.85 -15.42 1.84
C ALA A 174 8.31 -15.06 1.59
N ARG A 175 9.21 -16.06 1.56
CA ARG A 175 10.62 -15.81 1.19
C ARG A 175 10.79 -15.25 -0.22
N SER A 176 9.78 -15.42 -1.07
CA SER A 176 9.72 -14.90 -2.44
C SER A 176 9.15 -13.48 -2.55
N GLY A 177 8.91 -12.78 -1.43
CA GLY A 177 8.28 -11.46 -1.43
C GLY A 177 6.76 -11.47 -1.65
N GLN A 178 6.14 -12.64 -1.82
CA GLN A 178 4.69 -12.78 -2.00
C GLN A 178 3.93 -12.54 -0.68
N LEU A 179 2.81 -11.82 -0.74
CA LEU A 179 1.93 -11.64 0.41
C LEU A 179 0.99 -12.84 0.58
N LEU A 180 0.96 -13.37 1.81
CA LEU A 180 0.12 -14.50 2.18
C LEU A 180 -0.84 -14.11 3.29
N ILE A 181 -2.06 -14.65 3.25
CA ILE A 181 -3.08 -14.49 4.28
C ILE A 181 -3.35 -15.82 4.99
N SER A 182 -3.72 -15.74 6.28
CA SER A 182 -4.23 -16.87 7.04
C SER A 182 -5.27 -16.40 8.05
N GLY A 183 -6.28 -17.22 8.29
CA GLY A 183 -7.27 -17.01 9.33
C GLY A 183 -6.74 -17.26 10.74
N CYS A 184 -7.37 -16.61 11.72
CA CYS A 184 -6.95 -16.72 13.12
C CYS A 184 -7.68 -17.80 13.94
N TRP A 185 -8.55 -18.62 13.32
CA TRP A 185 -9.31 -19.68 14.00
C TRP A 185 -8.48 -20.85 14.54
N LYS A 186 -7.16 -20.87 14.28
CA LYS A 186 -6.18 -21.81 14.89
C LYS A 186 -5.00 -21.09 15.57
N SER A 187 -5.10 -19.79 15.85
CA SER A 187 -4.00 -18.99 16.43
C SER A 187 -3.92 -19.05 17.97
N ASN A 188 -4.47 -20.08 18.61
CA ASN A 188 -4.52 -20.25 20.08
C ASN A 188 -5.12 -19.05 20.85
N PHE A 189 -6.02 -18.30 20.22
CA PHE A 189 -6.84 -17.31 20.91
C PHE A 189 -7.97 -17.99 21.69
N LYS A 190 -8.56 -17.29 22.66
CA LYS A 190 -9.73 -17.80 23.41
C LYS A 190 -10.94 -18.11 22.52
N VAL A 191 -10.96 -17.56 21.30
CA VAL A 191 -12.01 -17.72 20.30
C VAL A 191 -11.69 -18.79 19.25
N THR A 192 -10.66 -19.62 19.47
CA THR A 192 -10.27 -20.69 18.54
C THR A 192 -11.49 -21.58 18.19
N GLY A 193 -11.75 -21.77 16.89
CA GLY A 193 -12.89 -22.55 16.40
C GLY A 193 -14.27 -21.87 16.49
N HIS A 194 -14.35 -20.58 16.80
CA HIS A 194 -15.63 -19.86 16.87
C HIS A 194 -16.36 -19.84 15.52
N PRO A 195 -17.68 -20.08 15.46
CA PRO A 195 -18.44 -20.11 14.19
C PRO A 195 -18.44 -18.78 13.44
N GLY A 196 -18.17 -17.66 14.13
CA GLY A 196 -17.97 -16.35 13.52
C GLY A 196 -16.84 -16.28 12.49
N PHE A 197 -15.96 -17.29 12.41
CA PHE A 197 -14.94 -17.38 11.37
C PHE A 197 -15.43 -18.01 10.06
N ALA A 198 -16.64 -18.59 10.01
CA ALA A 198 -17.09 -19.41 8.88
C ALA A 198 -17.15 -18.66 7.55
N GLU A 199 -17.62 -17.41 7.56
CA GLU A 199 -17.69 -16.58 6.35
C GLU A 199 -16.29 -16.26 5.80
N LEU A 200 -15.36 -15.85 6.68
CA LEU A 200 -13.97 -15.60 6.31
C LEU A 200 -13.28 -16.86 5.81
N ALA A 201 -13.53 -18.02 6.42
CA ALA A 201 -12.96 -19.27 5.94
C ALA A 201 -13.49 -19.60 4.53
N SER A 202 -14.80 -19.40 4.30
CA SER A 202 -15.41 -19.62 2.98
C SER A 202 -14.82 -18.70 1.91
N LEU A 203 -14.56 -17.42 2.22
CA LEU A 203 -13.88 -16.49 1.31
C LEU A 203 -12.48 -16.97 0.92
N LEU A 204 -11.81 -17.72 1.80
CA LEU A 204 -10.47 -18.27 1.55
C LEU A 204 -10.51 -19.69 0.96
N ASP A 205 -11.68 -20.19 0.57
CA ASP A 205 -11.93 -21.58 0.15
C ASP A 205 -11.51 -22.62 1.21
N LEU A 206 -11.78 -22.30 2.48
CA LEU A 206 -11.43 -23.10 3.65
C LEU A 206 -12.65 -23.38 4.55
N ASP A 207 -12.46 -24.33 5.47
CA ASP A 207 -13.35 -24.53 6.60
C ASP A 207 -12.70 -24.09 7.91
N HIS A 208 -13.38 -23.20 8.64
CA HIS A 208 -12.97 -22.71 9.96
C HIS A 208 -12.83 -23.82 11.03
N THR A 209 -13.46 -24.98 10.85
CA THR A 209 -13.25 -26.12 11.76
C THR A 209 -11.90 -26.82 11.52
N GLY A 210 -11.41 -26.75 10.27
CA GLY A 210 -10.18 -27.35 9.78
C GLY A 210 -8.94 -26.48 9.97
N SER A 211 -7.87 -26.77 9.22
CA SER A 211 -6.63 -26.00 9.28
C SER A 211 -6.79 -24.56 8.78
N ALA A 212 -5.90 -23.67 9.22
CA ALA A 212 -5.76 -22.32 8.68
C ALA A 212 -4.42 -22.19 7.92
N PRO A 213 -4.28 -22.77 6.72
CA PRO A 213 -3.07 -22.64 5.93
C PRO A 213 -2.81 -21.17 5.56
N TRP A 214 -1.61 -20.92 5.06
CA TRP A 214 -1.26 -19.64 4.45
C TRP A 214 -1.52 -19.71 2.95
N ASN A 215 -2.40 -18.85 2.45
CA ASN A 215 -2.78 -18.79 1.04
C ASN A 215 -2.28 -17.47 0.42
N PRO A 216 -1.93 -17.47 -0.87
CA PRO A 216 -1.72 -16.23 -1.63
C PRO A 216 -2.94 -15.31 -1.53
N VAL A 217 -2.71 -14.00 -1.51
CA VAL A 217 -3.80 -13.00 -1.65
C VAL A 217 -4.24 -12.81 -3.10
N SER A 218 -3.48 -13.36 -4.06
CA SER A 218 -3.77 -13.26 -5.48
C SER A 218 -5.19 -13.74 -5.80
N GLY A 219 -5.99 -12.88 -6.42
CA GLY A 219 -7.39 -13.18 -6.78
C GLY A 219 -8.42 -12.82 -5.71
N LEU A 220 -7.99 -12.38 -4.51
CA LEU A 220 -8.89 -11.80 -3.52
C LEU A 220 -9.15 -10.33 -3.82
N ASP A 221 -10.36 -9.87 -3.50
CA ASP A 221 -10.71 -8.46 -3.45
C ASP A 221 -10.46 -7.91 -2.03
N ALA A 222 -9.77 -6.78 -1.93
CA ALA A 222 -9.37 -6.22 -0.64
C ALA A 222 -10.56 -5.60 0.12
N ASP A 223 -11.51 -5.00 -0.57
CA ASP A 223 -12.72 -4.42 0.02
C ASP A 223 -13.65 -5.54 0.53
N GLU A 224 -13.81 -6.61 -0.25
CA GLU A 224 -14.57 -7.81 0.18
C GLU A 224 -13.93 -8.47 1.41
N LEU A 225 -12.61 -8.67 1.40
CA LEU A 225 -11.90 -9.22 2.55
C LEU A 225 -12.09 -8.35 3.80
N TRP A 226 -12.02 -7.03 3.64
CA TRP A 226 -12.21 -6.10 4.76
C TRP A 226 -13.62 -6.22 5.35
N ASP A 227 -14.64 -6.23 4.51
CA ASP A 227 -16.04 -6.33 4.92
C ASP A 227 -16.35 -7.66 5.63
N VAL A 228 -15.90 -8.78 5.06
CA VAL A 228 -16.00 -10.11 5.69
C VAL A 228 -15.18 -10.15 6.99
N GLY A 229 -14.01 -9.52 6.98
CA GLY A 229 -13.13 -9.33 8.13
C GLY A 229 -13.79 -8.61 9.30
N GLU A 230 -14.47 -7.50 9.03
CA GLU A 230 -15.20 -6.74 10.04
C GLU A 230 -16.33 -7.57 10.65
N ARG A 231 -17.13 -8.26 9.82
CA ARG A 231 -18.21 -9.13 10.30
C ARG A 231 -17.69 -10.27 11.15
N ALA A 232 -16.62 -10.94 10.70
CA ALA A 232 -15.95 -11.98 11.48
C ALA A 232 -15.41 -11.43 12.81
N SER A 233 -14.74 -10.28 12.77
CA SER A 233 -14.23 -9.59 13.97
C SER A 233 -15.35 -9.28 14.96
N ARG A 234 -16.49 -8.77 14.49
CA ARG A 234 -17.67 -8.51 15.33
C ARG A 234 -18.21 -9.79 15.94
N ALA A 235 -18.35 -10.85 15.16
CA ALA A 235 -18.93 -12.12 15.60
C ALA A 235 -18.06 -12.83 16.67
N ILE A 236 -16.73 -12.84 16.51
CA ILE A 236 -15.82 -13.52 17.44
C ILE A 236 -15.56 -12.72 18.73
N ASN A 237 -15.89 -11.43 18.75
CA ASN A 237 -15.69 -10.53 19.91
C ASN A 237 -17.01 -10.15 20.59
N ALA A 238 -18.14 -10.74 20.21
CA ALA A 238 -19.45 -10.51 20.81
C ALA A 238 -19.60 -11.17 22.20
#